data_AF-A0A370GFR4-F1
#
_entry.id   AF-A0A370GFR4-F1
#
_cell.length_a   1.000
_cell.length_b   1.000
_cell.length_c   1.000
_cell.angle_alpha   90.00
_cell.angle_beta   90.00
_cell.angle_gamma   90.00
#
_symmetry.space_group_name_H-M   'P 1'
#
loop_
_entity.id
_entity.type
_entity.pdbx_description
1 polymer ?
#
loop_
_entity_poly.entity_id
_entity_poly.type
_entity_poly.pdbx_seq_one_letter_code
_entity_poly.pdbx_strand_id
1 'polypeptide(L)' 'MNGYRLLNDEQLMDAYLKAKKENLSKDFIKLLEVELKKRSLLE' A
#
# COMPACT_ATOMS: atom_id res chain seq x y z
N MET A 1 14.92 -1.69 3.86
CA MET A 1 13.69 -2.51 3.82
C MET A 1 13.04 -2.34 2.45
N ASN A 2 13.05 -3.38 1.60
CA ASN A 2 12.52 -3.36 0.23
C ASN A 2 11.25 -4.25 0.09
N GLY A 3 10.35 -4.23 1.08
CA GLY A 3 9.26 -5.23 1.17
C GLY A 3 8.18 -5.13 0.08
N TYR A 4 7.76 -3.92 -0.29
CA TYR A 4 6.61 -3.72 -1.19
C TYR A 4 6.98 -3.53 -2.67
N ARG A 5 8.27 -3.47 -3.01
CA ARG A 5 8.75 -3.35 -4.40
C ARG A 5 8.47 -4.59 -5.24
N LEU A 6 8.20 -5.72 -4.60
CA LEU A 6 7.88 -6.99 -5.27
C LEU A 6 6.39 -7.13 -5.62
N LEU A 7 5.53 -6.29 -5.04
CA LEU A 7 4.11 -6.25 -5.42
C LEU A 7 3.97 -5.48 -6.72
N ASN A 8 3.20 -6.04 -7.67
CA ASN A 8 2.72 -5.27 -8.81
C ASN A 8 1.65 -4.25 -8.36
N ASP A 9 1.24 -3.38 -9.26
CA ASP A 9 0.37 -2.24 -8.93
C ASP A 9 -1.02 -2.68 -8.44
N GLU A 10 -1.60 -3.74 -9.03
CA GLU A 10 -2.86 -4.31 -8.59
C GLU A 10 -2.76 -4.91 -7.19
N GLN A 11 -1.70 -5.69 -6.93
CA GLN A 11 -1.45 -6.30 -5.63
C GLN A 11 -1.23 -5.26 -4.54
N LEU A 12 -0.52 -4.17 -4.86
CA LEU A 12 -0.27 -3.07 -3.93
C LEU A 12 -1.55 -2.30 -3.60
N MET A 13 -2.39 -2.03 -4.61
CA MET A 13 -3.68 -1.38 -4.42
C MET A 13 -4.65 -2.25 -3.61
N ASP A 14 -4.75 -3.54 -3.95
CA ASP A 14 -5.59 -4.51 -3.23
C ASP A 14 -5.17 -4.65 -1.76
N ALA A 15 -3.86 -4.74 -1.49
CA ALA A 15 -3.34 -4.76 -0.12
C ALA A 15 -3.72 -3.49 0.66
N TYR A 16 -3.64 -2.30 0.04
CA TYR A 16 -4.04 -1.04 0.66
C TYR A 16 -5.54 -0.98 0.98
N LEU A 17 -6.39 -1.38 0.02
CA LEU A 17 -7.84 -1.40 0.22
C LEU A 17 -8.24 -2.38 1.33
N LYS A 18 -7.66 -3.58 1.34
CA LYS A 18 -7.87 -4.58 2.41
C LYS A 18 -7.38 -4.08 3.76
N ALA A 19 -6.20 -3.47 3.82
CA ALA A 19 -5.65 -2.94 5.06
C ALA A 19 -6.55 -1.86 5.69
N LYS A 20 -7.15 -1.00 4.86
CA LYS A 20 -8.14 0.00 5.31
C LYS A 20 -9.44 -0.64 5.75
N LYS A 21 -9.96 -1.62 5.00
CA LYS A 21 -11.20 -2.32 5.32
C LYS A 21 -11.12 -3.06 6.65
N GLU A 22 -10.02 -3.75 6.90
CA GLU A 22 -9.78 -4.51 8.14
C GLU A 22 -9.28 -3.64 9.30
N ASN A 23 -9.19 -2.32 9.11
CA ASN A 23 -8.71 -1.35 10.11
C ASN A 23 -7.37 -1.77 10.74
N LEU A 24 -6.42 -2.17 9.89
CA LEU A 24 -5.07 -2.54 10.32
C LEU A 24 -4.31 -1.32 10.87
N SER A 25 -3.10 -1.55 11.39
CA SER A 25 -2.24 -0.48 11.90
C SER A 25 -2.10 0.67 10.90
N LYS A 26 -2.30 1.90 11.40
CA LYS A 26 -2.14 3.13 10.62
C LYS A 26 -0.74 3.25 10.02
N ASP A 27 0.28 2.77 10.73
CA ASP A 27 1.66 2.78 10.23
C ASP A 27 1.83 1.85 9.02
N PHE A 28 1.18 0.68 9.06
CA PHE A 28 1.18 -0.25 7.94
C PHE A 28 0.47 0.34 6.72
N ILE A 29 -0.72 0.94 6.92
CA ILE A 29 -1.46 1.61 5.85
C ILE A 29 -0.62 2.74 5.24
N LYS A 30 0.05 3.54 6.08
CA LYS A 30 0.92 4.64 5.63
C LYS A 30 2.10 4.15 4.79
N LEU A 31 2.66 2.98 5.10
CA LEU A 31 3.72 2.39 4.27
C LEU A 31 3.21 2.05 2.87
N LEU A 32 1.97 1.52 2.76
CA LEU A 32 1.34 1.25 1.47
C LEU A 32 1.03 2.54 0.70
N GLU A 33 0.50 3.56 1.38
CA GLU A 33 0.24 4.88 0.78
C GLU A 33 1.50 5.53 0.21
N VAL A 34 2.62 5.47 0.94
CA VAL A 34 3.90 6.00 0.47
C VAL A 34 4.37 5.29 -0.79
N GLU A 35 4.22 3.97 -0.87
CA GLU A 35 4.61 3.21 -2.06
C GLU A 35 3.66 3.46 -3.24
N LEU A 36 2.35 3.56 -3.00
CA LEU A 36 1.36 3.90 -4.03
C LEU A 36 1.60 5.30 -4.61
N LYS A 37 1.89 6.30 -3.76
CA LYS A 37 2.22 7.66 -4.20
C LYS A 37 3.51 7.70 -5.03
N LYS A 38 4.54 6.91 -4.67
CA LYS A 38 5.77 6.81 -5.48
C LYS A 38 5.53 6.26 -6.88
N ARG A 39 4.48 5.45 -7.06
CA ARG A 39 4.10 4.85 -8.35
C ARG A 39 3.01 5.65 -9.07
N SER A 40 2.61 6.81 -8.54
CA SER A 40 1.53 7.64 -9.08
C SER A 40 0.18 6.92 -9.17
N LEU A 41 -0.08 5.97 -8.26
CA LEU A 41 -1.33 5.20 -8.18
C LEU A 41 -2.34 5.79 -7.18
N LEU A 42 -1.92 6.78 -6.40
CA LEU A 42 -2.72 7.43 -5.38
C LEU A 42 -2.31 8.91 -5.30
N GLU A 43 -3.27 9.82 -5.34
CA GLU A 43 -3.05 11.28 -5.23
C GLU A 43 -2.68 11.71 -3.80
#